data_AF-A0A2H6EQJ6-F1
#
_entry.id   AF-A0A2H6EQJ6-F1
#
_cell.length_a   1.000
_cell.length_b   1.000
_cell.length_c   1.000
_cell.angle_alpha   90.00
_cell.angle_beta   90.00
_cell.angle_gamma   90.00
#
_symmetry.space_group_name_H-M   'P 1'
#
loop_
_entity.id
_entity.type
_entity.pdbx_description
1 polymer ?
#
loop_
_entity_poly.entity_id
_entity_poly.type
_entity_poly.pdbx_seq_one_letter_code
_entity_poly.pdbx_strand_id
1 'polypeptide(L)'
;MKGKILLSMVILLLTVTVLLAASVSSGAEELVQKAQKISEEAFIKYDAKLYRQSIGLCERALSIAPNNSTAKYYLAYNQYRLLVISSTNKSDELFDDFFDSAVQNAESIRDKKDFKSEAKALLAAVYMMRLAKDPSEAPAISSKIYNLLGQAQEYDSLNPRVYLVKGIMLFHTPKMFGGSAQKAITNFGKALSLYKRDNKGVIRWGYLEALAWKGQALTKLQRLNEAEEVYNGALKAEPEFSWVKYVLLPALLKQKTKSVSESSENNEQVSTLNILIKNLSNDKGNIRIALSNSEENYESNKFYRRVVVSIKDKTAKYKFDNIPFGTYAIKFYHDENENQKLDKNLFGMPTEDYGFSNNATGSFGPASFKDAKFTVNKKVINIEMSAQ
;
A
#
# COMPACT_ATOMS: atom_id res chain seq x y z
N MET A 1 74.87 5.40 12.51
CA MET A 1 73.97 5.62 13.68
C MET A 1 72.79 6.54 13.34
N LYS A 2 73.01 7.73 12.76
CA LYS A 2 71.94 8.70 12.40
C LYS A 2 70.82 8.15 11.50
N GLY A 3 71.14 7.34 10.49
CA GLY A 3 70.13 6.76 9.58
C GLY A 3 69.19 5.72 10.21
N LYS A 4 69.67 4.95 11.19
CA LYS A 4 68.83 3.98 11.93
C LYS A 4 67.87 4.69 12.89
N ILE A 5 68.32 5.78 13.52
CA ILE A 5 67.50 6.62 14.40
C ILE A 5 66.39 7.31 13.60
N LEU A 6 66.70 7.86 12.42
CA LEU A 6 65.71 8.49 11.54
C LEU A 6 64.64 7.48 11.06
N LEU A 7 65.04 6.28 10.66
CA LEU A 7 64.12 5.23 10.24
C LEU A 7 63.19 4.77 11.39
N SER A 8 63.74 4.59 12.60
CA SER A 8 62.94 4.26 13.79
C SER A 8 61.97 5.37 14.18
N MET A 9 62.32 6.65 14.02
CA MET A 9 61.42 7.77 14.28
C MET A 9 60.28 7.85 13.25
N VAL A 10 60.56 7.59 11.96
CA VAL A 10 59.53 7.54 10.91
C VAL A 10 58.56 6.39 11.13
N ILE A 11 59.05 5.20 11.50
CA ILE A 11 58.21 4.04 11.83
C ILE A 11 57.36 4.34 13.07
N LEU A 12 57.92 4.94 14.12
CA LEU A 12 57.17 5.31 15.33
C LEU A 12 56.09 6.36 15.04
N LEU A 13 56.39 7.35 14.19
CA LEU A 13 55.41 8.37 13.78
C LEU A 13 54.27 7.75 12.96
N LEU A 14 54.59 6.81 12.06
CA LEU A 14 53.62 6.05 11.27
C LEU A 14 52.76 5.12 12.14
N THR A 15 53.34 4.46 13.15
CA THR A 15 52.56 3.61 14.05
C THR A 15 51.65 4.42 14.96
N VAL A 16 52.12 5.55 15.48
CA VAL A 16 51.32 6.48 16.30
C VAL A 16 50.17 7.07 15.47
N THR A 17 50.40 7.46 14.22
CA THR A 17 49.33 7.96 13.34
C THR A 17 48.31 6.88 12.97
N VAL A 18 48.75 5.63 12.76
CA VAL A 18 47.87 4.48 12.53
C VAL A 18 47.05 4.13 13.78
N LEU A 19 47.65 4.14 14.98
CA LEU A 19 46.97 3.92 16.25
C LEU A 19 45.94 5.01 16.56
N LEU A 20 46.30 6.28 16.33
CA LEU A 20 45.38 7.41 16.44
C LEU A 20 44.22 7.28 15.45
N ALA A 21 44.51 6.99 14.17
CA ALA A 21 43.47 6.76 13.16
C ALA A 21 42.54 5.59 13.50
N ALA A 22 43.08 4.49 14.06
CA ALA A 22 42.28 3.36 14.51
C ALA A 22 41.38 3.70 15.70
N SER A 23 41.89 4.45 16.69
CA SER A 23 41.11 4.89 17.87
C SER A 23 40.03 5.93 17.55
N VAL A 24 40.28 6.81 16.57
CA VAL A 24 39.29 7.77 16.06
C VAL A 24 38.17 7.06 15.30
N SER A 25 38.52 6.03 14.51
CA SER A 25 37.56 5.19 13.79
C SER A 25 36.62 4.43 14.74
N SER A 26 37.13 3.92 15.87
CA SER A 26 36.31 3.18 16.84
C SER A 26 35.25 4.03 17.54
N GLY A 27 35.55 5.30 17.84
CA GLY A 27 34.60 6.20 18.49
C GLY A 27 33.42 6.59 17.59
N ALA A 28 33.67 6.83 16.30
CA ALA A 28 32.60 7.09 15.33
C ALA A 28 31.71 5.86 15.14
N GLU A 29 32.29 4.66 15.09
CA GLU A 29 31.55 3.42 14.89
C GLU A 29 30.63 3.09 16.07
N GLU A 30 31.07 3.31 17.31
CA GLU A 30 30.23 3.14 18.50
C GLU A 30 29.00 4.07 18.47
N LEU A 31 29.20 5.34 18.10
CA LEU A 31 28.12 6.30 17.95
C LEU A 31 27.11 5.88 16.89
N VAL A 32 27.59 5.37 15.74
CA VAL A 32 26.73 4.83 14.68
C VAL A 32 25.92 3.65 15.18
N GLN A 33 26.54 2.68 15.86
CA GLN A 33 25.82 1.51 16.40
C GLN A 33 24.75 1.93 17.42
N LYS A 34 25.04 2.92 18.27
CA LYS A 34 24.06 3.50 19.18
C LYS A 34 22.92 4.20 18.45
N ALA A 35 23.23 4.96 17.40
CA ALA A 35 22.23 5.61 16.56
C ALA A 35 21.29 4.58 15.90
N GLN A 36 21.83 3.48 15.38
CA GLN A 36 21.04 2.40 14.77
C GLN A 36 20.04 1.78 15.77
N LYS A 37 20.49 1.46 16.98
CA LYS A 37 19.62 0.91 18.04
C LYS A 37 18.49 1.87 18.42
N ILE A 38 18.82 3.15 18.62
CA ILE A 38 17.81 4.17 18.95
C ILE A 38 16.85 4.40 17.78
N SER A 39 17.32 4.33 16.53
CA SER A 39 16.49 4.44 15.34
C SER A 39 15.49 3.30 15.21
N GLU A 40 15.91 2.07 15.55
CA GLU A 40 15.06 0.90 15.63
C GLU A 40 14.00 1.05 16.73
N GLU A 41 14.41 1.47 17.93
CA GLU A 41 13.49 1.75 19.04
C GLU A 41 12.49 2.88 18.68
N ALA A 42 12.95 3.93 18.00
CA ALA A 42 12.12 5.03 17.50
C ALA A 42 11.03 4.53 16.54
N PHE A 43 11.37 3.59 15.67
CA PHE A 43 10.41 2.97 14.75
C PHE A 43 9.37 2.13 15.52
N ILE A 44 9.84 1.28 16.44
CA ILE A 44 8.98 0.39 17.24
C ILE A 44 7.97 1.20 18.06
N LYS A 45 8.45 2.25 18.72
CA LYS A 45 7.63 3.12 19.59
C LYS A 45 6.89 4.24 18.86
N TYR A 46 7.18 4.44 17.57
CA TYR A 46 6.68 5.58 16.79
C TYR A 46 7.02 6.94 17.45
N ASP A 47 8.27 7.11 17.90
CA ASP A 47 8.70 8.27 18.71
C ASP A 47 9.67 9.19 17.96
N ALA A 48 9.21 10.41 17.66
CA ALA A 48 10.00 11.44 16.99
C ALA A 48 11.21 11.94 17.81
N LYS A 49 11.15 11.92 19.14
CA LYS A 49 12.26 12.35 20.00
C LYS A 49 13.44 11.40 19.88
N LEU A 50 13.17 10.10 19.82
CA LEU A 50 14.20 9.08 19.62
C LEU A 50 14.85 9.22 18.23
N TYR A 51 14.10 9.53 17.19
CA TYR A 51 14.69 9.84 15.88
C TYR A 51 15.62 11.07 15.94
N ARG A 52 15.22 12.15 16.60
CA ARG A 52 16.10 13.32 16.81
C ARG A 52 17.36 12.98 17.60
N GLN A 53 17.27 12.11 18.61
CA GLN A 53 18.42 11.62 19.35
C GLN A 53 19.37 10.80 18.46
N SER A 54 18.83 9.94 17.59
CA SER A 54 19.61 9.16 16.62
C SER A 54 20.31 10.07 15.61
N ILE A 55 19.64 11.11 15.10
CA ILE A 55 20.23 12.15 14.23
C ILE A 55 21.45 12.78 14.91
N GLY A 56 21.32 13.26 16.15
CA GLY A 56 22.44 13.88 16.87
C GLY A 56 23.60 12.92 17.18
N LEU A 57 23.37 11.61 17.19
CA LEU A 57 24.46 10.62 17.27
C LEU A 57 25.16 10.45 15.92
N CYS A 58 24.40 10.40 14.82
CA CYS A 58 24.97 10.35 13.46
C CYS A 58 25.80 11.59 13.16
N GLU A 59 25.31 12.79 13.50
CA GLU A 59 26.04 14.05 13.31
C GLU A 59 27.36 14.09 14.10
N ARG A 60 27.35 13.64 15.36
CA ARG A 60 28.58 13.51 16.15
C ARG A 60 29.54 12.50 15.53
N ALA A 61 29.06 11.35 15.06
CA ALA A 61 29.89 10.38 14.37
C ALA A 61 30.52 10.98 13.09
N LEU A 62 29.77 11.79 12.35
CA LEU A 62 30.25 12.48 11.15
C LEU A 62 31.23 13.62 11.46
N SER A 63 31.14 14.26 12.63
CA SER A 63 32.15 15.24 13.07
C SER A 63 33.52 14.58 13.32
N ILE A 64 33.52 13.30 13.69
CA ILE A 64 34.72 12.49 13.93
C ILE A 64 35.20 11.85 12.62
N ALA A 65 34.27 11.31 11.83
CA ALA A 65 34.52 10.60 10.58
C ALA A 65 33.58 11.09 9.46
N PRO A 66 33.89 12.23 8.79
CA PRO A 66 33.00 12.86 7.81
C PRO A 66 32.62 12.01 6.58
N ASN A 67 33.39 10.96 6.32
CA ASN A 67 33.18 10.04 5.19
C ASN A 67 32.51 8.73 5.59
N ASN A 68 32.02 8.59 6.83
CA ASN A 68 31.35 7.36 7.29
C ASN A 68 29.99 7.19 6.58
N SER A 69 29.92 6.26 5.64
CA SER A 69 28.72 6.02 4.83
C SER A 69 27.53 5.49 5.65
N THR A 70 27.77 4.67 6.66
CA THR A 70 26.71 4.14 7.54
C THR A 70 26.08 5.27 8.36
N ALA A 71 26.89 6.19 8.86
CA ALA A 71 26.41 7.37 9.57
C ALA A 71 25.54 8.26 8.66
N LYS A 72 25.96 8.52 7.42
CA LYS A 72 25.16 9.29 6.44
C LYS A 72 23.86 8.57 6.06
N TYR A 73 23.90 7.25 5.91
CA TYR A 73 22.72 6.46 5.60
C TYR A 73 21.68 6.56 6.71
N TYR A 74 22.10 6.32 7.97
CA TYR A 74 21.18 6.38 9.10
C TYR A 74 20.73 7.82 9.39
N LEU A 75 21.57 8.83 9.17
CA LEU A 75 21.16 10.23 9.22
C LEU A 75 20.00 10.50 8.23
N ALA A 76 20.18 10.17 6.96
CA ALA A 76 19.13 10.31 5.93
C ALA A 76 17.87 9.50 6.27
N TYR A 77 18.03 8.27 6.76
CA TYR A 77 16.91 7.42 7.17
C TYR A 77 16.12 8.05 8.32
N ASN A 78 16.79 8.51 9.38
CA ASN A 78 16.11 9.13 10.52
C ASN A 78 15.38 10.42 10.12
N GLN A 79 15.99 11.24 9.24
CA GLN A 79 15.36 12.43 8.68
C GLN A 79 14.10 12.08 7.87
N TYR A 80 14.20 11.06 6.99
CA TYR A 80 13.04 10.50 6.29
C TYR A 80 11.92 10.07 7.26
N ARG A 81 12.25 9.38 8.36
CA ARG A 81 11.26 8.95 9.34
C ARG A 81 10.58 10.12 10.06
N LEU A 82 11.31 11.20 10.32
CA LEU A 82 10.71 12.44 10.84
C LEU A 82 9.75 13.09 9.84
N LEU A 83 10.09 13.09 8.55
CA LEU A 83 9.15 13.54 7.50
C LEU A 83 7.86 12.72 7.52
N VAL A 84 7.96 11.40 7.63
CA VAL A 84 6.80 10.50 7.72
C VAL A 84 5.94 10.83 8.95
N ILE A 85 6.54 11.03 10.14
CA ILE A 85 5.80 11.36 11.37
C ILE A 85 5.23 12.78 11.34
N SER A 86 5.93 13.75 10.76
CA SER A 86 5.44 15.14 10.69
C SER A 86 4.24 15.26 9.75
N SER A 87 4.22 14.51 8.65
CA SER A 87 3.11 14.52 7.70
C SER A 87 1.78 14.01 8.29
N THR A 88 1.81 13.21 9.36
CA THR A 88 0.59 12.78 10.07
C THR A 88 0.09 13.81 11.10
N ASN A 89 0.95 14.72 11.56
CA ASN A 89 0.65 15.69 12.62
C ASN A 89 0.30 17.11 12.12
N LYS A 90 0.19 17.33 10.80
CA LYS A 90 -0.16 18.62 10.16
C LYS A 90 0.77 19.81 10.48
N SER A 91 1.90 19.59 11.13
CA SER A 91 2.93 20.63 11.30
C SER A 91 3.85 20.62 10.08
N ASP A 92 3.61 21.54 9.15
CA ASP A 92 4.36 21.67 7.89
C ASP A 92 5.80 22.18 8.05
N GLU A 93 6.17 22.65 9.24
CA GLU A 93 7.45 23.32 9.51
C GLU A 93 8.68 22.41 9.32
N LEU A 94 8.54 21.09 9.53
CA LEU A 94 9.69 20.16 9.52
C LEU A 94 10.01 19.58 8.14
N PHE A 95 9.15 19.82 7.14
CA PHE A 95 9.38 19.25 5.81
C PHE A 95 10.63 19.85 5.18
N ASP A 96 10.70 21.18 5.16
CA ASP A 96 11.80 21.93 4.56
C ASP A 96 13.10 21.73 5.35
N ASP A 97 13.01 21.56 6.68
CA ASP A 97 14.16 21.31 7.56
C ASP A 97 14.90 19.99 7.25
N PHE A 98 14.15 18.94 6.88
CA PHE A 98 14.71 17.59 6.80
C PHE A 98 14.76 17.01 5.38
N PHE A 99 13.92 17.46 4.45
CA PHE A 99 13.86 16.88 3.11
C PHE A 99 15.19 17.05 2.36
N ASP A 100 15.68 18.28 2.26
CA ASP A 100 16.91 18.57 1.51
C ASP A 100 18.13 17.89 2.14
N SER A 101 18.20 17.88 3.47
CA SER A 101 19.28 17.19 4.20
C SER A 101 19.22 15.67 3.98
N ALA A 102 18.03 15.06 4.01
CA ALA A 102 17.86 13.63 3.76
C ALA A 102 18.28 13.25 2.34
N VAL A 103 17.87 14.06 1.34
CA VAL A 103 18.27 13.91 -0.05
C VAL A 103 19.79 14.01 -0.18
N GLN A 104 20.40 15.09 0.35
CA GLN A 104 21.84 15.32 0.25
C GLN A 104 22.65 14.18 0.86
N ASN A 105 22.26 13.71 2.06
CA ASN A 105 22.95 12.62 2.75
C ASN A 105 22.85 11.31 1.97
N ALA A 106 21.65 10.93 1.50
CA ALA A 106 21.45 9.72 0.70
C ALA A 106 22.16 9.80 -0.67
N GLU A 107 22.13 10.95 -1.34
CA GLU A 107 22.83 11.19 -2.61
C GLU A 107 24.36 11.04 -2.44
N SER A 108 24.93 11.56 -1.36
CA SER A 108 26.38 11.52 -1.13
C SER A 108 26.98 10.11 -1.02
N ILE A 109 26.14 9.11 -0.70
CA ILE A 109 26.52 7.70 -0.60
C ILE A 109 25.94 6.83 -1.72
N ARG A 110 25.18 7.42 -2.65
CA ARG A 110 24.39 6.71 -3.68
C ARG A 110 25.22 5.80 -4.58
N ASP A 111 26.48 6.15 -4.79
CA ASP A 111 27.39 5.43 -5.68
C ASP A 111 28.55 4.75 -4.93
N LYS A 112 28.48 4.70 -3.59
CA LYS A 112 29.41 3.91 -2.76
C LYS A 112 29.08 2.43 -2.90
N LYS A 113 30.12 1.61 -3.12
CA LYS A 113 30.01 0.16 -3.41
C LYS A 113 28.98 -0.56 -2.53
N ASP A 114 29.09 -0.39 -1.21
CA ASP A 114 28.27 -1.14 -0.24
C ASP A 114 26.89 -0.52 0.02
N PHE A 115 26.64 0.69 -0.48
CA PHE A 115 25.38 1.43 -0.29
C PHE A 115 24.63 1.65 -1.59
N LYS A 116 25.14 1.18 -2.73
CA LYS A 116 24.66 1.60 -4.04
C LYS A 116 23.18 1.31 -4.26
N SER A 117 22.72 0.13 -3.85
CA SER A 117 21.30 -0.25 -3.90
C SER A 117 20.51 0.38 -2.74
N GLU A 118 21.04 0.30 -1.53
CA GLU A 118 20.41 0.79 -0.30
C GLU A 118 20.11 2.29 -0.33
N ALA A 119 21.10 3.10 -0.69
CA ALA A 119 20.97 4.54 -0.77
C ALA A 119 19.98 4.98 -1.86
N LYS A 120 19.92 4.26 -2.99
CA LYS A 120 18.93 4.52 -4.04
C LYS A 120 17.52 4.16 -3.59
N ALA A 121 17.34 3.06 -2.86
CA ALA A 121 16.06 2.69 -2.28
C ALA A 121 15.60 3.71 -1.21
N LEU A 122 16.51 4.14 -0.34
CA LEU A 122 16.22 5.18 0.67
C LEU A 122 15.89 6.52 0.02
N LEU A 123 16.67 6.94 -0.97
CA LEU A 123 16.45 8.19 -1.70
C LEU A 123 15.09 8.18 -2.42
N ALA A 124 14.72 7.04 -3.02
CA ALA A 124 13.38 6.86 -3.58
C ALA A 124 12.29 7.04 -2.51
N ALA A 125 12.49 6.52 -1.30
CA ALA A 125 11.56 6.70 -0.19
C ALA A 125 11.46 8.16 0.28
N VAL A 126 12.58 8.88 0.34
CA VAL A 126 12.60 10.32 0.63
C VAL A 126 11.80 11.09 -0.42
N TYR A 127 11.99 10.81 -1.71
CA TYR A 127 11.22 11.47 -2.78
C TYR A 127 9.71 11.17 -2.73
N MET A 128 9.27 10.04 -2.16
CA MET A 128 7.84 9.82 -1.92
C MET A 128 7.26 10.88 -0.97
N MET A 129 8.06 11.44 -0.07
CA MET A 129 7.60 12.50 0.82
C MET A 129 7.34 13.81 0.06
N ARG A 130 8.11 14.11 -1.00
CA ARG A 130 7.82 15.23 -1.91
C ARG A 130 6.47 15.05 -2.58
N LEU A 131 6.19 13.84 -3.07
CA LEU A 131 4.91 13.51 -3.69
C LEU A 131 3.73 13.65 -2.71
N ALA A 132 3.92 13.27 -1.46
CA ALA A 132 2.90 13.42 -0.42
C ALA A 132 2.64 14.89 -0.07
N LYS A 133 3.68 15.73 -0.11
CA LYS A 133 3.61 17.17 0.18
C LYS A 133 2.97 17.96 -0.95
N ASP A 134 3.37 17.69 -2.20
CA ASP A 134 2.84 18.32 -3.39
C ASP A 134 2.53 17.28 -4.49
N PRO A 135 1.27 16.80 -4.56
CA PRO A 135 0.86 15.86 -5.59
C PRO A 135 0.93 16.40 -7.03
N SER A 136 1.04 17.71 -7.24
CA SER A 136 1.15 18.30 -8.58
C SER A 136 2.49 17.97 -9.25
N GLU A 137 3.53 17.68 -8.46
CA GLU A 137 4.84 17.26 -8.94
C GLU A 137 4.90 15.78 -9.37
N ALA A 138 3.78 15.04 -9.27
CA ALA A 138 3.72 13.61 -9.52
C ALA A 138 4.38 13.15 -10.83
N PRO A 139 4.18 13.80 -12.00
CA PRO A 139 4.76 13.32 -13.25
C PRO A 139 6.30 13.26 -13.23
N ALA A 140 6.96 14.30 -12.70
CA ALA A 140 8.42 14.37 -12.64
C ALA A 140 8.99 13.49 -11.53
N ILE A 141 8.43 13.60 -10.32
CA ILE A 141 8.93 12.91 -9.13
C ILE A 141 8.73 11.40 -9.23
N SER A 142 7.60 10.93 -9.79
CA SER A 142 7.35 9.49 -9.95
C SER A 142 8.39 8.85 -10.88
N SER A 143 8.73 9.51 -12.00
CA SER A 143 9.77 9.01 -12.92
C SER A 143 11.12 8.86 -12.22
N LYS A 144 11.50 9.85 -11.41
CA LYS A 144 12.73 9.82 -10.60
C LYS A 144 12.74 8.65 -9.61
N ILE A 145 11.63 8.44 -8.89
CA ILE A 145 11.47 7.32 -7.94
C ILE A 145 11.61 5.98 -8.65
N TYR A 146 10.90 5.77 -9.77
CA TYR A 146 10.97 4.51 -10.51
C TYR A 146 12.36 4.25 -11.09
N ASN A 147 13.05 5.28 -11.57
CA ASN A 147 14.42 5.16 -12.05
C ASN A 147 15.37 4.73 -10.92
N LEU A 148 15.32 5.40 -9.76
CA LEU A 148 16.12 5.03 -8.59
C LEU A 148 15.88 3.59 -8.14
N LEU A 149 14.61 3.17 -8.08
CA LEU A 149 14.26 1.79 -7.69
C LEU A 149 14.64 0.77 -8.76
N GLY A 150 14.63 1.15 -10.04
CA GLY A 150 15.13 0.33 -11.15
C GLY A 150 16.62 0.09 -11.02
N GLN A 151 17.40 1.15 -10.90
CA GLN A 151 18.85 1.09 -10.67
C GLN A 151 19.19 0.31 -9.41
N ALA A 152 18.50 0.56 -8.29
CA ALA A 152 18.73 -0.17 -7.04
C ALA A 152 18.54 -1.69 -7.21
N GLN A 153 17.50 -2.09 -7.94
CA GLN A 153 17.22 -3.50 -8.22
C GLN A 153 18.22 -4.13 -9.20
N GLU A 154 18.70 -3.36 -10.17
CA GLU A 154 19.73 -3.81 -11.11
C GLU A 154 21.05 -4.10 -10.38
N TYR A 155 21.43 -3.24 -9.44
CA TYR A 155 22.63 -3.45 -8.63
C TYR A 155 22.49 -4.57 -7.61
N ASP A 156 21.35 -4.66 -6.95
CA ASP A 156 21.06 -5.72 -5.99
C ASP A 156 19.58 -6.12 -6.07
N SER A 157 19.33 -7.20 -6.79
CA SER A 157 18.00 -7.78 -6.95
C SER A 157 17.47 -8.45 -5.67
N LEU A 158 18.32 -8.62 -4.65
CA LEU A 158 17.97 -9.21 -3.37
C LEU A 158 17.72 -8.16 -2.28
N ASN A 159 17.89 -6.87 -2.57
CA ASN A 159 17.61 -5.81 -1.62
C ASN A 159 16.10 -5.76 -1.27
N PRO A 160 15.70 -6.10 -0.03
CA PRO A 160 14.29 -6.14 0.36
C PRO A 160 13.62 -4.76 0.39
N ARG A 161 14.38 -3.69 0.63
CA ARG A 161 13.85 -2.31 0.74
C ARG A 161 13.39 -1.77 -0.61
N VAL A 162 13.96 -2.23 -1.72
CA VAL A 162 13.47 -1.92 -3.07
C VAL A 162 12.02 -2.39 -3.24
N TYR A 163 11.73 -3.63 -2.84
CA TYR A 163 10.39 -4.20 -2.92
C TYR A 163 9.43 -3.55 -1.91
N LEU A 164 9.91 -3.22 -0.71
CA LEU A 164 9.13 -2.46 0.27
C LEU A 164 8.67 -1.12 -0.31
N VAL A 165 9.59 -0.32 -0.83
CA VAL A 165 9.28 1.02 -1.38
C VAL A 165 8.38 0.91 -2.61
N LYS A 166 8.62 -0.05 -3.52
CA LYS A 166 7.70 -0.34 -4.65
C LYS A 166 6.30 -0.71 -4.16
N GLY A 167 6.19 -1.50 -3.10
CA GLY A 167 4.92 -1.87 -2.49
C GLY A 167 4.16 -0.66 -1.94
N ILE A 168 4.85 0.23 -1.22
CA ILE A 168 4.27 1.47 -0.68
C ILE A 168 3.77 2.37 -1.81
N MET A 169 4.57 2.57 -2.86
CA MET A 169 4.15 3.30 -4.07
C MET A 169 2.87 2.70 -4.66
N LEU A 170 2.85 1.39 -4.92
CA LEU A 170 1.68 0.71 -5.47
C LEU A 170 0.43 0.82 -4.59
N PHE A 171 0.61 0.88 -3.27
CA PHE A 171 -0.50 0.99 -2.32
C PHE A 171 -1.15 2.38 -2.34
N HIS A 172 -0.34 3.44 -2.43
CA HIS A 172 -0.80 4.83 -2.41
C HIS A 172 -1.23 5.37 -3.77
N THR A 173 -0.60 4.94 -4.86
CA THR A 173 -0.97 5.39 -6.21
C THR A 173 -2.44 5.03 -6.52
N PRO A 174 -3.24 5.94 -7.09
CA PRO A 174 -4.60 5.62 -7.53
C PRO A 174 -4.62 4.54 -8.62
N LYS A 175 -5.71 3.75 -8.70
CA LYS A 175 -5.84 2.64 -9.68
C LYS A 175 -5.65 3.11 -11.13
N MET A 176 -6.20 4.28 -11.48
CA MET A 176 -6.08 4.87 -12.83
C MET A 176 -4.64 5.22 -13.23
N PHE A 177 -3.74 5.38 -12.27
CA PHE A 177 -2.31 5.63 -12.48
C PHE A 177 -1.45 4.38 -12.23
N GLY A 178 -2.06 3.19 -12.23
CA GLY A 178 -1.36 1.90 -12.14
C GLY A 178 -1.15 1.38 -10.71
N GLY A 179 -1.65 2.06 -9.69
CA GLY A 179 -1.62 1.57 -8.31
C GLY A 179 -2.51 0.34 -8.11
N SER A 180 -2.14 -0.52 -7.15
CA SER A 180 -2.86 -1.76 -6.87
C SER A 180 -2.46 -2.33 -5.50
N ALA A 181 -3.43 -2.46 -4.61
CA ALA A 181 -3.23 -3.11 -3.31
C ALA A 181 -2.79 -4.58 -3.46
N GLN A 182 -3.28 -5.30 -4.48
CA GLN A 182 -2.86 -6.68 -4.72
C GLN A 182 -1.39 -6.76 -5.18
N LYS A 183 -0.95 -5.88 -6.08
CA LYS A 183 0.47 -5.80 -6.48
C LYS A 183 1.36 -5.34 -5.31
N ALA A 184 0.84 -4.47 -4.43
CA ALA A 184 1.52 -4.07 -3.21
C ALA A 184 1.74 -5.27 -2.27
N ILE A 185 0.71 -6.10 -2.03
CA ILE A 185 0.82 -7.34 -1.25
C ILE A 185 1.90 -8.26 -1.81
N THR A 186 1.96 -8.43 -3.13
CA THR A 186 3.01 -9.23 -3.79
C THR A 186 4.42 -8.68 -3.50
N ASN A 187 4.60 -7.36 -3.59
CA ASN A 187 5.88 -6.71 -3.30
C ASN A 187 6.27 -6.84 -1.82
N PHE A 188 5.33 -6.61 -0.88
CA PHE A 188 5.59 -6.80 0.54
C PHE A 188 5.92 -8.26 0.86
N GLY A 189 5.23 -9.22 0.24
CA GLY A 189 5.55 -10.65 0.35
C GLY A 189 6.98 -10.96 -0.10
N LYS A 190 7.40 -10.40 -1.24
CA LYS A 190 8.77 -10.54 -1.73
C LYS A 190 9.79 -9.91 -0.76
N ALA A 191 9.54 -8.69 -0.28
CA ALA A 191 10.38 -8.02 0.71
C ALA A 191 10.55 -8.88 1.97
N LEU A 192 9.45 -9.39 2.54
CA LEU A 192 9.46 -10.26 3.72
C LEU A 192 10.24 -11.57 3.49
N SER A 193 10.14 -12.16 2.29
CA SER A 193 10.93 -13.35 1.94
C SER A 193 12.44 -13.07 1.91
N LEU A 194 12.82 -11.86 1.48
CA LEU A 194 14.21 -11.42 1.37
C LEU A 194 14.76 -11.03 2.74
N TYR A 195 13.99 -10.34 3.58
CA TYR A 195 14.40 -10.05 4.98
C TYR A 195 14.72 -11.31 5.79
N LYS A 196 13.99 -12.41 5.58
CA LYS A 196 14.29 -13.69 6.25
C LYS A 196 15.63 -14.30 5.81
N ARG A 197 16.11 -13.94 4.61
CA ARG A 197 17.39 -14.40 4.04
C ARG A 197 18.52 -13.41 4.30
N ASP A 198 18.19 -12.13 4.48
CA ASP A 198 19.09 -11.06 4.85
C ASP A 198 19.56 -11.32 6.29
N ASN A 199 20.65 -12.07 6.41
CA ASN A 199 21.22 -12.48 7.68
C ASN A 199 21.98 -11.29 8.29
N LYS A 200 21.24 -10.30 8.79
CA LYS A 200 21.74 -9.17 9.59
C LYS A 200 22.76 -8.26 8.86
N GLY A 201 22.44 -7.82 7.64
CA GLY A 201 23.21 -6.76 6.98
C GLY A 201 23.33 -5.47 7.83
N VAL A 202 24.21 -4.55 7.39
CA VAL A 202 24.46 -3.24 8.04
C VAL A 202 23.16 -2.42 8.18
N ILE A 203 22.17 -2.66 7.32
CA ILE A 203 20.87 -1.99 7.29
C ILE A 203 19.77 -2.91 7.83
N ARG A 204 19.12 -2.51 8.92
CA ARG A 204 18.19 -3.38 9.68
C ARG A 204 16.71 -3.02 9.59
N TRP A 205 16.37 -1.89 8.96
CA TRP A 205 14.98 -1.44 8.92
C TRP A 205 14.17 -2.10 7.79
N GLY A 206 12.85 -2.05 7.96
CA GLY A 206 11.87 -2.34 6.91
C GLY A 206 11.11 -3.67 7.05
N TYR A 207 11.56 -4.62 7.88
CA TYR A 207 10.84 -5.89 8.09
C TYR A 207 9.46 -5.69 8.73
N LEU A 208 9.41 -5.03 9.90
CA LEU A 208 8.18 -4.72 10.60
C LEU A 208 7.27 -3.78 9.77
N GLU A 209 7.88 -2.85 9.05
CA GLU A 209 7.18 -1.94 8.13
C GLU A 209 6.50 -2.70 6.98
N ALA A 210 7.18 -3.68 6.38
CA ALA A 210 6.59 -4.53 5.35
C ALA A 210 5.40 -5.35 5.86
N LEU A 211 5.44 -5.82 7.11
CA LEU A 211 4.29 -6.48 7.74
C LEU A 211 3.11 -5.51 7.92
N ALA A 212 3.36 -4.33 8.48
CA ALA A 212 2.33 -3.30 8.69
C ALA A 212 1.65 -2.90 7.37
N TRP A 213 2.43 -2.58 6.34
CA TRP A 213 1.88 -2.21 5.03
C TRP A 213 1.17 -3.36 4.31
N LYS A 214 1.66 -4.61 4.45
CA LYS A 214 0.95 -5.78 3.94
C LYS A 214 -0.42 -5.94 4.59
N GLY A 215 -0.49 -5.79 5.91
CA GLY A 215 -1.76 -5.81 6.65
C GLY A 215 -2.71 -4.70 6.19
N GLN A 216 -2.21 -3.48 5.97
CA GLN A 216 -3.04 -2.39 5.44
C GLN A 216 -3.53 -2.66 4.02
N ALA A 217 -2.69 -3.22 3.16
CA ALA A 217 -3.07 -3.62 1.80
C ALA A 217 -4.13 -4.72 1.78
N LEU A 218 -4.04 -5.71 2.68
CA LEU A 218 -5.06 -6.74 2.88
C LEU A 218 -6.37 -6.14 3.40
N THR A 219 -6.28 -5.21 4.37
CA THR A 219 -7.44 -4.48 4.92
C THR A 219 -8.16 -3.69 3.82
N LYS A 220 -7.43 -3.00 2.95
CA LYS A 220 -7.96 -2.26 1.80
C LYS A 220 -8.69 -3.16 0.79
N LEU A 221 -8.37 -4.46 0.75
CA LEU A 221 -9.03 -5.47 -0.07
C LEU A 221 -10.11 -6.26 0.67
N GLN A 222 -10.52 -5.84 1.88
CA GLN A 222 -11.48 -6.56 2.73
C GLN A 222 -11.04 -7.99 3.12
N ARG A 223 -9.75 -8.32 3.01
CA ARG A 223 -9.17 -9.61 3.41
C ARG A 223 -8.82 -9.58 4.90
N LEU A 224 -9.83 -9.37 5.74
CA LEU A 224 -9.65 -8.96 7.15
C LEU A 224 -8.97 -10.03 8.02
N ASN A 225 -9.28 -11.32 7.80
CA ASN A 225 -8.64 -12.41 8.55
C ASN A 225 -7.13 -12.52 8.23
N GLU A 226 -6.76 -12.37 6.97
CA GLU A 226 -5.35 -12.38 6.57
C GLU A 226 -4.61 -11.14 7.09
N ALA A 227 -5.28 -9.97 7.10
CA ALA A 227 -4.71 -8.76 7.68
C ALA A 227 -4.42 -8.95 9.18
N GLU A 228 -5.35 -9.56 9.91
CA GLU A 228 -5.20 -9.86 11.33
C GLU A 228 -4.05 -10.85 11.58
N GLU A 229 -3.94 -11.92 10.79
CA GLU A 229 -2.83 -12.87 10.88
C GLU A 229 -1.47 -12.16 10.68
N VAL A 230 -1.38 -11.25 9.71
CA VAL A 230 -0.17 -10.46 9.45
C VAL A 230 0.16 -9.54 10.63
N TYR A 231 -0.84 -8.85 11.20
CA TYR A 231 -0.62 -7.99 12.37
C TYR A 231 -0.22 -8.77 13.61
N ASN A 232 -0.86 -9.90 13.88
CA ASN A 232 -0.47 -10.79 14.98
C ASN A 232 0.94 -11.35 14.76
N GLY A 233 1.31 -11.68 13.52
CA GLY A 233 2.67 -12.04 13.15
C GLY A 233 3.69 -10.93 13.43
N ALA A 234 3.32 -9.67 13.18
CA ALA A 234 4.15 -8.51 13.51
C ALA A 234 4.34 -8.37 15.03
N LEU A 235 3.28 -8.49 15.83
CA LEU A 235 3.36 -8.43 17.29
C LEU A 235 4.06 -9.64 17.92
N LYS A 236 4.06 -10.79 17.24
CA LYS A 236 4.88 -11.93 17.64
C LYS A 236 6.37 -11.66 17.42
N ALA A 237 6.72 -10.95 16.35
CA ALA A 237 8.10 -10.58 16.05
C ALA A 237 8.59 -9.44 16.95
N GLU A 238 7.74 -8.45 17.23
CA GLU A 238 8.03 -7.31 18.09
C GLU A 238 6.76 -6.90 18.87
N PRO A 239 6.60 -7.36 20.13
CA PRO A 239 5.41 -7.11 20.95
C PRO A 239 5.13 -5.63 21.25
N GLU A 240 6.14 -4.75 21.17
CA GLU A 240 6.00 -3.32 21.41
C GLU A 240 5.85 -2.48 20.13
N PHE A 241 5.61 -3.13 18.98
CA PHE A 241 5.40 -2.42 17.72
C PHE A 241 4.11 -1.59 17.74
N SER A 242 4.26 -0.32 18.10
CA SER A 242 3.20 0.57 18.54
C SER A 242 2.18 0.88 17.45
N TRP A 243 2.64 1.03 16.20
CA TRP A 243 1.74 1.28 15.08
C TRP A 243 0.73 0.14 14.89
N VAL A 244 1.19 -1.12 14.98
CA VAL A 244 0.28 -2.27 14.87
C VAL A 244 -0.55 -2.43 16.14
N LYS A 245 0.09 -2.41 17.32
CA LYS A 245 -0.53 -2.66 18.63
C LYS A 245 -1.65 -1.68 18.95
N TYR A 246 -1.42 -0.39 18.74
CA TYR A 246 -2.32 0.67 19.19
C TYR A 246 -3.16 1.31 18.07
N VAL A 247 -2.80 1.12 16.80
CA VAL A 247 -3.52 1.75 15.67
C VAL A 247 -4.11 0.73 14.73
N LEU A 248 -3.28 -0.08 14.05
CA LEU A 248 -3.74 -0.89 12.92
C LEU A 248 -4.62 -2.07 13.33
N LEU A 249 -4.20 -2.86 14.33
CA LEU A 249 -4.96 -4.01 14.79
C LEU A 249 -6.28 -3.60 15.45
N PRO A 250 -6.33 -2.62 16.39
CA PRO A 250 -7.59 -2.15 16.93
C PRO A 250 -8.57 -1.61 15.87
N ALA A 251 -8.07 -0.86 14.88
CA ALA A 251 -8.89 -0.37 13.78
C ALA A 251 -9.46 -1.50 12.92
N LEU A 252 -8.66 -2.53 12.62
CA LEU A 252 -9.09 -3.72 11.90
C LEU A 252 -10.17 -4.48 12.69
N LEU A 253 -9.95 -4.71 14.00
CA LEU A 253 -10.92 -5.40 14.84
C LEU A 253 -12.25 -4.65 14.91
N LYS A 254 -12.22 -3.31 15.01
CA LYS A 254 -13.42 -2.47 14.94
C LYS A 254 -14.14 -2.61 13.59
N GLN A 255 -13.41 -2.70 12.48
CA GLN A 255 -13.98 -2.96 11.17
C GLN A 255 -14.60 -4.36 11.10
N LYS A 256 -13.93 -5.39 11.64
CA LYS A 256 -14.46 -6.75 11.72
C LYS A 256 -15.75 -6.79 12.54
N THR A 257 -15.78 -6.17 13.73
CA THR A 257 -16.99 -6.13 14.56
C THR A 257 -18.13 -5.39 13.87
N LYS A 258 -17.85 -4.32 13.13
CA LYS A 258 -18.87 -3.62 12.33
C LYS A 258 -19.41 -4.50 11.19
N SER A 259 -18.53 -5.20 10.47
CA SER A 259 -18.97 -6.14 9.43
C SER A 259 -19.77 -7.31 10.01
N VAL A 260 -19.42 -7.77 11.21
CA VAL A 260 -20.16 -8.81 11.92
C VAL A 260 -21.51 -8.27 12.39
N SER A 261 -21.59 -7.08 13.01
CA SER A 261 -22.85 -6.48 13.45
C SER A 261 -23.81 -6.18 12.29
N GLU A 262 -23.29 -5.72 11.15
CA GLU A 262 -24.05 -5.54 9.90
C GLU A 262 -24.48 -6.89 9.28
N SER A 263 -23.76 -7.98 9.56
CA SER A 263 -24.14 -9.33 9.13
C SER A 263 -25.06 -10.06 10.12
N SER A 264 -25.00 -9.72 11.42
CA SER A 264 -25.73 -10.39 12.50
C SER A 264 -27.09 -9.77 12.81
N GLU A 265 -27.39 -8.59 12.26
CA GLU A 265 -28.78 -8.08 12.17
C GLU A 265 -29.61 -8.82 11.10
N ASN A 266 -29.01 -9.72 10.30
CA ASN A 266 -29.68 -10.51 9.27
C ASN A 266 -29.78 -12.00 9.62
N ASN A 267 -30.36 -12.33 10.77
CA ASN A 267 -30.93 -13.67 10.97
C ASN A 267 -32.46 -13.60 11.00
N GLU A 268 -33.04 -14.25 9.99
CA GLU A 268 -34.45 -14.62 9.73
C GLU A 268 -35.37 -13.67 8.93
N GLN A 269 -34.99 -12.42 8.67
CA GLN A 269 -35.84 -11.55 7.83
C GLN A 269 -35.51 -11.69 6.34
N VAL A 270 -36.44 -12.28 5.60
CA VAL A 270 -36.39 -12.39 4.14
C VAL A 270 -37.46 -11.52 3.49
N SER A 271 -37.17 -11.08 2.27
CA SER A 271 -38.02 -10.29 1.38
C SER A 271 -38.35 -11.07 0.13
N THR A 272 -39.50 -10.75 -0.45
CA THR A 272 -39.79 -10.93 -1.87
C THR A 272 -39.34 -9.66 -2.61
N LEU A 273 -38.55 -9.83 -3.68
CA LEU A 273 -38.07 -8.75 -4.52
C LEU A 273 -38.70 -8.89 -5.91
N ASN A 274 -39.62 -7.98 -6.23
CA ASN A 274 -40.28 -7.92 -7.53
C ASN A 274 -39.50 -6.98 -8.46
N ILE A 275 -39.12 -7.49 -9.62
CA ILE A 275 -38.39 -6.77 -10.65
C ILE A 275 -39.33 -6.49 -11.82
N LEU A 276 -39.33 -5.24 -12.28
CA LEU A 276 -39.99 -4.80 -13.50
C LEU A 276 -38.98 -4.04 -14.36
N ILE A 277 -38.69 -4.58 -15.54
CA ILE A 277 -37.86 -3.93 -16.55
C ILE A 277 -38.80 -3.45 -17.67
N LYS A 278 -38.67 -2.16 -18.03
CA LYS A 278 -39.49 -1.49 -19.06
C LYS A 278 -38.62 -0.96 -20.19
N ASN A 279 -39.31 -0.51 -21.25
CA ASN A 279 -38.73 0.16 -22.42
C ASN A 279 -37.78 -0.72 -23.22
N LEU A 280 -38.01 -2.03 -23.24
CA LEU A 280 -37.23 -2.93 -24.08
C LEU A 280 -37.54 -2.64 -25.57
N SER A 281 -36.52 -2.75 -26.41
CA SER A 281 -36.58 -2.44 -27.83
C SER A 281 -37.58 -3.36 -28.55
N ASN A 282 -37.64 -4.64 -28.17
CA ASN A 282 -38.52 -5.65 -28.73
C ASN A 282 -38.74 -6.85 -27.76
N ASP A 283 -39.55 -7.82 -28.18
CA ASP A 283 -39.92 -9.02 -27.38
C ASP A 283 -39.12 -10.28 -27.75
N LYS A 284 -38.10 -10.17 -28.60
CA LYS A 284 -37.34 -11.32 -29.12
C LYS A 284 -36.28 -11.75 -28.09
N GLY A 285 -36.09 -13.05 -27.91
CA GLY A 285 -35.09 -13.56 -26.96
C GLY A 285 -35.50 -13.33 -25.50
N ASN A 286 -34.52 -13.07 -24.62
CA ASN A 286 -34.76 -13.03 -23.18
C ASN A 286 -33.96 -11.93 -22.46
N ILE A 287 -34.40 -11.58 -21.24
CA ILE A 287 -33.59 -10.77 -20.31
C ILE A 287 -32.82 -11.68 -19.37
N ARG A 288 -31.52 -11.39 -19.22
CA ARG A 288 -30.66 -11.98 -18.20
C ARG A 288 -30.48 -11.01 -17.06
N ILE A 289 -30.97 -11.36 -15.88
CA ILE A 289 -30.90 -10.52 -14.67
C ILE A 289 -29.88 -11.14 -13.71
N ALA A 290 -28.98 -10.31 -13.20
CA ALA A 290 -27.95 -10.69 -12.24
C ALA A 290 -28.07 -9.85 -10.97
N LEU A 291 -28.33 -10.51 -9.84
CA LEU A 291 -28.44 -9.91 -8.50
C LEU A 291 -27.11 -10.09 -7.76
N SER A 292 -26.58 -9.00 -7.22
CA SER A 292 -25.35 -8.98 -6.41
C SER A 292 -25.68 -8.57 -4.98
N ASN A 293 -25.06 -9.21 -3.99
CA ASN A 293 -25.19 -8.89 -2.56
C ASN A 293 -23.91 -8.27 -1.96
N SER A 294 -22.92 -7.95 -2.80
CA SER A 294 -21.69 -7.26 -2.42
C SER A 294 -21.05 -6.57 -3.63
N GLU A 295 -20.19 -5.58 -3.37
CA GLU A 295 -19.41 -4.89 -4.41
C GLU A 295 -18.49 -5.86 -5.16
N GLU A 296 -17.83 -6.78 -4.46
CA GLU A 296 -16.97 -7.79 -5.08
C GLU A 296 -17.76 -8.69 -6.04
N ASN A 297 -18.95 -9.17 -5.63
CA ASN A 297 -19.80 -9.99 -6.50
C ASN A 297 -20.26 -9.23 -7.74
N TYR A 298 -20.52 -7.93 -7.57
CA TYR A 298 -20.95 -7.03 -8.63
C TYR A 298 -19.84 -6.74 -9.65
N GLU A 299 -18.58 -6.56 -9.21
CA GLU A 299 -17.44 -6.29 -10.10
C GLU A 299 -16.84 -7.56 -10.74
N SER A 300 -16.88 -8.71 -10.05
CA SER A 300 -16.26 -9.96 -10.51
C SER A 300 -17.16 -10.87 -11.35
N ASN A 301 -18.40 -10.45 -11.63
CA ASN A 301 -19.43 -11.25 -12.32
C ASN A 301 -19.75 -12.61 -11.68
N LYS A 302 -19.45 -12.78 -10.38
CA LYS A 302 -19.77 -14.01 -9.62
C LYS A 302 -21.21 -14.10 -9.12
N PHE A 303 -21.94 -12.97 -9.12
CA PHE A 303 -23.37 -12.77 -8.86
C PHE A 303 -24.08 -13.75 -7.90
N TYR A 304 -24.69 -13.20 -6.84
CA TYR A 304 -25.44 -13.96 -5.84
C TYR A 304 -26.57 -14.82 -6.45
N ARG A 305 -27.36 -14.26 -7.37
CA ARG A 305 -28.39 -15.01 -8.13
C ARG A 305 -28.46 -14.52 -9.56
N ARG A 306 -28.80 -15.42 -10.49
CA ARG A 306 -28.98 -15.13 -11.91
C ARG A 306 -30.21 -15.83 -12.45
N VAL A 307 -30.95 -15.15 -13.33
CA VAL A 307 -32.18 -15.66 -13.92
C VAL A 307 -32.30 -15.23 -15.38
N VAL A 308 -33.00 -16.04 -16.17
CA VAL A 308 -33.38 -15.74 -17.55
C VAL A 308 -34.90 -15.56 -17.55
N VAL A 309 -35.38 -14.49 -18.17
CA VAL A 309 -36.77 -14.05 -18.09
C VAL A 309 -37.27 -13.73 -19.49
N SER A 310 -38.42 -14.27 -19.87
CA SER A 310 -39.04 -13.96 -21.16
C SER A 310 -39.53 -12.51 -21.20
N ILE A 311 -39.54 -11.94 -22.40
CA ILE A 311 -40.02 -10.58 -22.65
C ILE A 311 -41.45 -10.66 -23.17
N LYS A 312 -42.31 -9.77 -22.69
CA LYS A 312 -43.66 -9.59 -23.20
C LYS A 312 -44.06 -8.12 -23.13
N ASP A 313 -44.63 -7.61 -24.22
CA ASP A 313 -45.11 -6.23 -24.34
C ASP A 313 -43.99 -5.23 -24.00
N LYS A 314 -42.76 -5.52 -24.45
CA LYS A 314 -41.54 -4.75 -24.20
C LYS A 314 -41.20 -4.59 -22.71
N THR A 315 -41.62 -5.56 -21.90
CA THR A 315 -41.36 -5.61 -20.47
C THR A 315 -40.91 -6.99 -20.02
N ALA A 316 -40.11 -7.04 -18.95
CA ALA A 316 -39.77 -8.29 -18.27
C ALA A 316 -40.11 -8.16 -16.78
N LYS A 317 -40.74 -9.20 -16.23
CA LYS A 317 -41.14 -9.26 -14.82
C LYS A 317 -40.56 -10.50 -14.17
N TYR A 318 -39.93 -10.34 -13.01
CA TYR A 318 -39.39 -11.46 -12.28
C TYR A 318 -39.51 -11.26 -10.77
N LYS A 319 -39.66 -12.37 -10.03
CA LYS A 319 -39.77 -12.35 -8.58
C LYS A 319 -38.68 -13.21 -7.97
N PHE A 320 -37.82 -12.58 -7.17
CA PHE A 320 -36.92 -13.32 -6.29
C PHE A 320 -37.58 -13.49 -4.93
N ASP A 321 -37.78 -14.73 -4.51
CA ASP A 321 -38.24 -15.06 -3.16
C ASP A 321 -37.06 -15.33 -2.21
N ASN A 322 -37.31 -15.27 -0.91
CA ASN A 322 -36.32 -15.58 0.12
C ASN A 322 -35.01 -14.80 -0.06
N ILE A 323 -35.11 -13.48 -0.29
CA ILE A 323 -33.96 -12.58 -0.34
C ILE A 323 -33.71 -12.08 1.08
N PRO A 324 -32.60 -12.44 1.73
CA PRO A 324 -32.26 -11.87 3.03
C PRO A 324 -32.31 -10.34 3.00
N PHE A 325 -32.67 -9.72 4.11
CA PHE A 325 -32.47 -8.29 4.25
C PHE A 325 -30.98 -7.97 4.06
N GLY A 326 -30.67 -6.79 3.51
CA GLY A 326 -29.31 -6.45 3.13
C GLY A 326 -29.22 -5.44 1.99
N THR A 327 -28.01 -5.23 1.48
CA THR A 327 -27.75 -4.32 0.38
C THR A 327 -27.48 -5.10 -0.90
N TYR A 328 -28.15 -4.72 -1.98
CA TYR A 328 -28.13 -5.43 -3.25
C TYR A 328 -27.94 -4.48 -4.42
N ALA A 329 -27.49 -5.00 -5.56
CA ALA A 329 -27.47 -4.29 -6.83
C ALA A 329 -27.81 -5.26 -7.98
N ILE A 330 -28.45 -4.75 -9.04
CA ILE A 330 -28.88 -5.52 -10.19
C ILE A 330 -28.18 -5.02 -11.46
N LYS A 331 -27.75 -5.96 -12.29
CA LYS A 331 -27.43 -5.75 -13.70
C LYS A 331 -28.40 -6.56 -14.55
N PHE A 332 -28.81 -6.05 -15.70
CA PHE A 332 -29.48 -6.86 -16.70
C PHE A 332 -28.99 -6.52 -18.11
N TYR A 333 -29.20 -7.47 -19.02
CA TYR A 333 -29.12 -7.23 -20.45
C TYR A 333 -30.12 -8.09 -21.21
N HIS A 334 -30.49 -7.61 -22.39
CA HIS A 334 -31.29 -8.28 -23.38
C HIS A 334 -30.39 -9.16 -24.26
N ASP A 335 -30.67 -10.45 -24.27
CA ASP A 335 -30.00 -11.48 -25.07
C ASP A 335 -30.95 -11.82 -26.24
N GLU A 336 -30.91 -11.01 -27.30
CA GLU A 336 -31.88 -11.05 -28.40
C GLU A 336 -31.63 -12.27 -29.31
N ASN A 337 -30.37 -12.69 -29.43
CA ASN A 337 -29.95 -13.82 -30.27
C ASN A 337 -29.66 -15.11 -29.47
N GLU A 338 -29.93 -15.11 -28.17
CA GLU A 338 -29.76 -16.24 -27.24
C GLU A 338 -28.32 -16.78 -27.14
N ASN A 339 -27.31 -15.95 -27.41
CA ASN A 339 -25.89 -16.32 -27.35
C ASN A 339 -25.30 -16.29 -25.93
N GLN A 340 -26.12 -15.91 -24.94
CA GLN A 340 -25.77 -15.83 -23.52
C GLN A 340 -24.73 -14.77 -23.16
N LYS A 341 -24.53 -13.77 -24.01
CA LYS A 341 -23.62 -12.65 -23.80
C LYS A 341 -24.33 -11.36 -24.17
N LEU A 342 -23.85 -10.25 -23.63
CA LEU A 342 -24.27 -8.94 -24.10
C LEU A 342 -23.45 -8.61 -25.33
N ASP A 343 -24.11 -8.48 -26.48
CA ASP A 343 -23.44 -8.14 -27.72
C ASP A 343 -22.96 -6.70 -27.72
N LYS A 344 -21.80 -6.50 -28.35
CA LYS A 344 -21.08 -5.23 -28.37
C LYS A 344 -20.52 -4.96 -29.74
N ASN A 345 -20.50 -3.69 -30.12
CA ASN A 345 -19.82 -3.26 -31.34
C ASN A 345 -18.28 -3.25 -31.16
N LEU A 346 -17.55 -2.90 -32.21
CA LEU A 346 -16.08 -2.85 -32.23
C LEU A 346 -15.47 -1.89 -31.18
N PHE A 347 -16.25 -0.95 -30.65
CA PHE A 347 -15.84 0.00 -29.61
C PHE A 347 -16.24 -0.47 -28.19
N GLY A 348 -16.79 -1.67 -28.05
CA GLY A 348 -17.21 -2.25 -26.78
C GLY A 348 -18.52 -1.69 -26.23
N MET A 349 -19.26 -0.88 -27.01
CA MET A 349 -20.58 -0.39 -26.62
C MET A 349 -21.64 -1.47 -26.85
N PRO A 350 -22.59 -1.66 -25.91
CA PRO A 350 -23.72 -2.57 -26.07
C PRO A 350 -24.49 -2.30 -27.36
N THR A 351 -24.84 -3.36 -28.09
CA THR A 351 -25.74 -3.30 -29.26
C THR A 351 -27.14 -3.82 -28.93
N GLU A 352 -27.32 -4.39 -27.75
CA GLU A 352 -28.58 -4.84 -27.18
C GLU A 352 -28.86 -4.04 -25.90
N ASP A 353 -30.13 -3.99 -25.51
CA ASP A 353 -30.57 -3.26 -24.33
C ASP A 353 -29.88 -3.77 -23.06
N TYR A 354 -29.56 -2.86 -22.16
CA TYR A 354 -28.96 -3.18 -20.86
C TYR A 354 -29.44 -2.22 -19.79
N GLY A 355 -29.11 -2.52 -18.53
CA GLY A 355 -29.38 -1.58 -17.46
C GLY A 355 -28.99 -2.06 -16.07
N PHE A 356 -29.24 -1.18 -15.12
CA PHE A 356 -28.81 -1.31 -13.73
C PHE A 356 -29.93 -0.88 -12.78
N SER A 357 -29.95 -1.41 -11.56
CA SER A 357 -30.83 -0.87 -10.51
C SER A 357 -30.54 0.61 -10.26
N ASN A 358 -31.56 1.32 -9.75
CA ASN A 358 -31.60 2.78 -9.65
C ASN A 358 -31.52 3.54 -10.99
N ASN A 359 -31.67 2.85 -12.13
CA ASN A 359 -31.40 3.41 -13.46
C ASN A 359 -30.02 4.09 -13.52
N ALA A 360 -29.04 3.54 -12.79
CA ALA A 360 -27.70 4.09 -12.76
C ALA A 360 -27.05 4.00 -14.15
N THR A 361 -26.25 5.00 -14.51
CA THR A 361 -25.50 5.06 -15.77
C THR A 361 -24.00 5.07 -15.49
N GLY A 362 -23.20 4.55 -16.40
CA GLY A 362 -21.74 4.58 -16.31
C GLY A 362 -21.15 5.38 -17.48
N SER A 363 -20.22 6.30 -17.19
CA SER A 363 -19.60 7.14 -18.24
C SER A 363 -18.47 6.43 -19.00
N PHE A 364 -17.81 5.44 -18.40
CA PHE A 364 -16.68 4.71 -18.98
C PHE A 364 -16.73 3.21 -18.60
N GLY A 365 -17.89 2.59 -18.81
CA GLY A 365 -18.15 1.19 -18.45
C GLY A 365 -19.50 1.01 -17.74
N PRO A 366 -19.76 -0.17 -17.14
CA PRO A 366 -20.99 -0.39 -16.38
C PRO A 366 -21.08 0.54 -15.16
N ALA A 367 -22.29 0.85 -14.71
CA ALA A 367 -22.51 1.66 -13.50
C ALA A 367 -21.81 1.05 -12.28
N SER A 368 -21.30 1.90 -11.38
CA SER A 368 -20.61 1.44 -10.17
C SER A 368 -21.57 0.76 -9.19
N PHE A 369 -21.06 -0.10 -8.30
CA PHE A 369 -21.90 -0.69 -7.24
C PHE A 369 -22.50 0.40 -6.34
N LYS A 370 -21.75 1.47 -6.08
CA LYS A 370 -22.20 2.59 -5.26
C LYS A 370 -23.46 3.25 -5.84
N ASP A 371 -23.56 3.36 -7.16
CA ASP A 371 -24.69 4.02 -7.82
C ASP A 371 -25.87 3.07 -8.02
N ALA A 372 -25.58 1.79 -8.25
CA ALA A 372 -26.60 0.77 -8.48
C ALA A 372 -27.20 0.17 -7.19
N LYS A 373 -26.58 0.34 -6.02
CA LYS A 373 -27.02 -0.36 -4.80
C LYS A 373 -28.34 0.17 -4.23
N PHE A 374 -29.14 -0.74 -3.67
CA PHE A 374 -30.35 -0.46 -2.92
C PHE A 374 -30.45 -1.36 -1.68
N THR A 375 -31.26 -0.95 -0.71
CA THR A 375 -31.44 -1.68 0.55
C THR A 375 -32.74 -2.48 0.52
N VAL A 376 -32.65 -3.75 0.89
CA VAL A 376 -33.78 -4.66 1.17
C VAL A 376 -33.95 -4.71 2.68
N ASN A 377 -35.02 -4.09 3.18
CA ASN A 377 -35.32 -3.97 4.61
C ASN A 377 -36.83 -4.08 4.93
N LYS A 378 -37.61 -4.64 4.01
CA LYS A 378 -39.05 -4.87 4.13
C LYS A 378 -39.40 -6.22 3.52
N LYS A 379 -40.56 -6.79 3.89
CA LYS A 379 -41.02 -8.09 3.38
C LYS A 379 -41.24 -8.11 1.86
N VAL A 380 -41.56 -6.97 1.25
CA VAL A 380 -41.73 -6.84 -0.20
C VAL A 380 -41.05 -5.56 -0.67
N ILE A 381 -40.19 -5.68 -1.68
CA ILE A 381 -39.53 -4.57 -2.37
C ILE A 381 -39.87 -4.68 -3.86
N ASN A 382 -40.24 -3.55 -4.47
CA ASN A 382 -40.46 -3.45 -5.90
C ASN A 382 -39.35 -2.59 -6.50
N ILE A 383 -38.66 -3.12 -7.51
CA ILE A 383 -37.61 -2.42 -8.25
C ILE A 383 -38.06 -2.28 -9.70
N GLU A 384 -38.19 -1.05 -10.14
CA GLU A 384 -38.45 -0.71 -11.53
C GLU A 384 -37.16 -0.19 -12.18
N MET A 385 -36.85 -0.71 -13.36
CA MET A 385 -35.71 -0.29 -14.18
C MET A 385 -36.16 -0.07 -15.63
N SER A 386 -35.49 0.83 -16.34
CA SER A 386 -35.67 1.02 -17.78
C SER A 386 -34.42 0.56 -18.52
N ALA A 387 -34.63 -0.06 -19.68
CA ALA A 387 -33.56 -0.31 -20.65
C ALA A 387 -32.92 1.02 -21.12
N GLN A 388 -31.60 0.98 -21.33
CA GLN A 388 -30.75 2.09 -21.75
C GLN A 388 -30.25 1.91 -23.18
#